data_AF-A0A951KEY5-F1
#
_entry.id   AF-A0A951KEY5-F1
#
_cell.length_a   1.000
_cell.length_b   1.000
_cell.length_c   1.000
_cell.angle_alpha   90.00
_cell.angle_beta   90.00
_cell.angle_gamma   90.00
#
_symmetry.space_group_name_H-M   'P 1'
#
loop_
_entity.id
_entity.type
_entity.pdbx_description
1 polymer ?
#
loop_
_entity_poly.entity_id
_entity_poly.type
_entity_poly.pdbx_seq_one_letter_code
_entity_poly.pdbx_strand_id
1 'polypeptide(L)' 'MPWAGGLLTLGAMAAMGLPGLAVFVSEFMSIMGGYEAYPVQGVLAATGIVLSAMYLLYMLARVVFGPI' A
#
# COMPACT_ATOMS: atom_id res chain seq x y z
N MET A 1 8.33 21.62 1.87
CA MET A 1 7.93 21.96 0.49
C MET A 1 6.54 21.38 0.21
N PRO A 2 5.48 22.20 0.15
CA PRO A 2 4.09 21.72 0.20
C PRO A 2 3.70 20.81 -0.98
N TRP A 3 4.16 21.12 -2.20
CA TRP A 3 3.87 20.32 -3.40
C TRP A 3 4.53 18.93 -3.36
N ALA A 4 5.78 18.85 -2.90
CA ALA A 4 6.53 17.60 -2.81
C ALA A 4 5.91 16.66 -1.76
N GLY A 5 5.51 17.20 -0.61
CA GLY A 5 4.81 16.45 0.42
C GLY A 5 3.45 15.92 -0.06
N GLY A 6 2.68 16.73 -0.77
CA GLY A 6 1.39 16.33 -1.34
C GLY A 6 1.52 15.20 -2.38
N LEU A 7 2.45 15.34 -3.35
CA LEU A 7 2.69 14.32 -4.36
C LEU A 7 3.23 13.02 -3.77
N LEU A 8 4.16 13.10 -2.81
CA LEU A 8 4.70 11.93 -2.12
C LEU A 8 3.59 11.20 -1.34
N THR A 9 2.72 11.95 -0.66
CA THR A 9 1.58 11.37 0.08
C THR A 9 0.62 10.66 -0.88
N LEU A 10 0.22 11.31 -1.98
CA LEU A 10 -0.65 10.68 -2.99
C LEU A 10 -0.02 9.43 -3.61
N GLY A 11 1.26 9.50 -3.98
CA GLY A 11 2.00 8.37 -4.52
C GLY A 11 2.12 7.21 -3.52
N ALA A 12 2.41 7.51 -2.25
CA ALA A 12 2.47 6.51 -1.19
C ALA A 12 1.10 5.87 -0.91
N MET A 13 0.01 6.65 -0.94
CA MET A 13 -1.36 6.10 -0.85
C MET A 13 -1.67 5.18 -2.05
N ALA A 14 -1.23 5.53 -3.26
CA ALA A 14 -1.41 4.67 -4.43
C ALA A 14 -0.60 3.38 -4.32
N ALA A 15 0.63 3.45 -3.81
CA ALA A 15 1.54 2.32 -3.67
C ALA A 15 1.12 1.31 -2.58
N MET A 16 0.36 1.73 -1.57
CA MET A 16 -0.19 0.83 -0.54
C MET A 16 -1.55 0.22 -0.91
N GLY A 17 -2.00 0.38 -2.16
CA GLY A 17 -3.23 -0.23 -2.65
C GLY A 17 -4.50 0.40 -2.08
N LEU A 18 -4.53 1.73 -1.89
CA LEU A 18 -5.75 2.40 -1.39
C LEU A 18 -6.90 2.27 -2.42
N PRO A 19 -8.13 1.89 -2.00
CA PRO A 19 -9.25 1.76 -2.91
C PRO A 19 -9.52 3.08 -3.67
N GLY A 20 -9.71 2.96 -4.99
CA GLY A 20 -9.90 4.12 -5.87
C GLY A 20 -8.62 4.68 -6.49
N LEU A 21 -7.45 4.12 -6.15
CA LEU A 21 -6.18 4.41 -6.82
C LEU A 21 -5.77 3.28 -7.77
N ALA A 22 -4.85 3.59 -8.69
CA ALA A 22 -4.55 2.76 -9.85
C ALA A 22 -4.10 1.32 -9.53
N VAL A 23 -3.40 1.11 -8.41
CA VAL A 23 -2.75 -0.18 -8.09
C VAL A 23 -3.72 -1.16 -7.39
N PHE A 24 -4.75 -0.66 -6.71
CA PHE A 24 -5.63 -1.48 -5.87
C PHE A 24 -6.34 -2.58 -6.65
N VAL A 25 -6.88 -2.28 -7.83
CA VAL A 25 -7.70 -3.23 -8.59
C VAL A 25 -6.88 -4.46 -9.02
N SER A 26 -5.64 -4.24 -9.50
CA SER A 26 -4.77 -5.35 -9.90
C SER A 26 -4.26 -6.16 -8.71
N GLU A 27 -3.88 -5.51 -7.61
CA GLU A 27 -3.43 -6.21 -6.39
C GLU A 27 -4.56 -7.05 -5.78
N PHE A 28 -5.75 -6.49 -5.66
CA PHE A 28 -6.89 -7.18 -5.08
C PHE A 28 -7.29 -8.41 -5.92
N MET A 29 -7.40 -8.25 -7.24
CA MET A 29 -7.72 -9.38 -8.14
C MET A 29 -6.62 -10.45 -8.12
N SER A 30 -5.35 -10.04 -8.09
CA SER A 30 -4.23 -10.98 -8.06
C SER A 30 -4.20 -11.81 -6.77
N ILE A 31 -4.49 -11.20 -5.61
CA ILE A 31 -4.55 -11.92 -4.34
C ILE A 31 -5.77 -12.84 -4.28
N MET A 32 -6.94 -12.38 -4.74
CA MET A 32 -8.14 -13.21 -4.75
C MET A 32 -7.94 -14.45 -5.63
N GLY A 33 -7.46 -14.29 -6.87
CA GLY A 33 -7.15 -15.43 -7.74
C GLY A 33 -6.00 -16.30 -7.21
N GLY A 34 -5.00 -15.68 -6.60
CA GLY A 34 -3.89 -16.39 -5.96
C GLY A 34 -4.33 -17.23 -4.77
N TYR A 35 -5.27 -16.73 -3.96
CA TYR A 35 -5.82 -17.44 -2.81
C TYR A 35 -6.68 -18.65 -3.21
N GLU A 36 -7.46 -18.53 -4.28
CA GLU A 36 -8.25 -19.65 -4.84
C GLU A 36 -7.35 -20.80 -5.32
N ALA A 37 -6.23 -20.49 -5.96
CA ALA A 37 -5.29 -21.51 -6.44
C ALA A 37 -4.33 -22.02 -5.36
N TYR A 38 -3.86 -21.13 -4.49
CA TYR A 38 -2.78 -21.37 -3.54
C TYR A 38 -3.02 -20.62 -2.22
N PRO A 39 -3.83 -21.17 -1.29
CA PRO A 39 -4.31 -20.43 -0.14
C PRO A 39 -3.20 -19.97 0.81
N VAL A 40 -2.15 -20.78 1.03
CA VAL A 40 -1.01 -20.40 1.91
C VAL A 40 -0.25 -19.21 1.33
N GLN A 41 0.02 -19.24 0.02
CA GLN A 41 0.70 -18.17 -0.70
C GLN A 41 -0.18 -16.91 -0.76
N GLY A 42 -1.49 -17.07 -0.91
CA GLY A 42 -2.46 -15.97 -0.86
C GLY A 42 -2.46 -15.26 0.51
N VAL A 43 -2.41 -16.00 1.61
CA VAL A 43 -2.27 -15.41 2.96
C VAL A 43 -0.95 -14.66 3.09
N LEU A 44 0.16 -15.24 2.63
CA LEU A 44 1.47 -14.56 2.64
C LEU A 44 1.44 -13.26 1.80
N ALA A 45 0.84 -13.29 0.62
CA ALA A 45 0.69 -12.11 -0.22
C ALA A 45 -0.15 -11.01 0.47
N ALA A 46 -1.26 -11.39 1.11
CA ALA A 46 -2.09 -10.46 1.87
C ALA A 46 -1.32 -9.82 3.04
N THR A 47 -0.51 -10.59 3.77
CA THR A 47 0.36 -10.03 4.82
C THR A 47 1.41 -9.06 4.26
N GLY A 48 1.91 -9.31 3.05
CA GLY A 48 2.82 -8.40 2.35
C GLY A 48 2.22 -7.02 2.12
N ILE A 49 0.94 -6.93 1.74
CA ILE A 49 0.24 -5.65 1.60
C ILE A 49 0.18 -4.90 2.92
N VAL A 50 -0.17 -5.59 4.02
CA VAL A 50 -0.25 -4.97 5.35
C VAL A 50 1.10 -4.40 5.77
N LEU A 51 2.18 -5.16 5.57
CA LEU A 51 3.54 -4.70 5.89
C LEU A 51 3.97 -3.51 5.02
N SER A 52 3.64 -3.53 3.72
CA SER A 52 3.91 -2.43 2.80
C SER A 52 3.20 -1.15 3.24
N ALA A 53 1.91 -1.24 3.60
CA ALA A 53 1.13 -0.13 4.13
C ALA A 53 1.71 0.43 5.44
N MET A 54 2.09 -0.44 6.38
CA MET A 54 2.73 -0.04 7.63
C MET A 54 4.01 0.76 7.39
N TYR A 55 4.88 0.27 6.50
CA TYR A 55 6.12 0.94 6.15
C TYR A 55 5.88 2.31 5.50
N LEU A 56 4.95 2.41 4.54
CA LEU A 56 4.65 3.65 3.84
C LEU A 56 4.03 4.70 4.76
N LEU A 57 3.09 4.31 5.63
CA LEU A 57 2.51 5.21 6.63
C LEU A 57 3.56 5.74 7.60
N TYR A 58 4.43 4.85 8.08
CA TYR A 58 5.54 5.22 8.95
C TYR A 58 6.53 6.17 8.27
N MET A 59 6.87 5.92 7.00
CA MET A 59 7.72 6.80 6.21
C MET A 59 7.08 8.19 6.05
N LEU A 60 5.79 8.25 5.69
CA LEU A 60 5.07 9.52 5.54
C LEU A 60 5.02 10.29 6.86
N ALA A 61 4.75 9.61 7.97
CA ALA A 61 4.75 10.24 9.29
C ALA A 61 6.09 10.94 9.57
N ARG A 62 7.23 10.32 9.23
CA ARG A 62 8.56 10.89 9.50
C ARG A 62 9.02 11.94 8.50
N VAL A 63 8.72 11.74 7.22
CA VAL A 63 9.29 12.55 6.13
C VAL A 63 8.42 13.75 5.82
N VAL A 64 7.09 13.58 5.85
CA VAL A 64 6.13 14.60 5.42
C VAL A 64 5.48 15.29 6.62
N PHE A 65 5.01 14.51 7.60
CA PHE A 65 4.21 15.06 8.72
C PHE A 65 5.06 15.47 9.93
N GLY A 66 6.28 14.94 10.07
CA GLY A 66 7.17 15.25 11.18
C GLY A 66 6.77 14.55 12.49
N PRO A 67 7.53 14.76 13.58
CA PRO A 67 7.20 14.18 14.88
C PRO A 67 5.83 14.68 15.36
N ILE A 68 5.02 13.73 15.86
CA ILE A 68 3.76 13.98 16.59
C ILE A 68 4.01 14.73 17.90
#